data_AF-A0A821IQT3-F1
#
_entry.id   AF-A0A821IQT3-F1
#
_cell.length_a   1.000
_cell.length_b   1.000
_cell.length_c   1.000
_cell.angle_alpha   90.00
_cell.angle_beta   90.00
_cell.angle_gamma   90.00
#
_symmetry.space_group_name_H-M   'P 1'
#
loop_
_entity.id
_entity.type
_entity.pdbx_description
1 polymer ?
#
loop_
_entity_poly.entity_id
_entity_poly.type
_entity_poly.pdbx_seq_one_letter_code
_entity_poly.pdbx_strand_id
1 'polypeptide(L)'
;MSLLLTIVPIIRSVFSRWTALQLAVIHSMGGPETQAKYEAFIEAFGEYLTRNIRSLSSTSINENNIQEYLDEILDEEFNTVIDDGSSYELAQLFIRYINLILQGKLNDIQQELQLQNSIVSSIQMSIRNENNNNDDDDSSSSENENDMIEEEIEIEKPKTQSMDIDEDGWTTVHRRNGGKNK
;
A
#
# COMPACT_ATOMS: atom_id res chain seq x y z
N MET A 1 1.79 9.17 31.92
CA MET A 1 2.24 8.98 30.52
C MET A 1 1.54 10.02 29.66
N SER A 2 2.22 10.61 28.68
CA SER A 2 1.58 11.53 27.74
C SER A 2 0.72 10.71 26.76
N LEU A 3 -0.59 10.98 26.68
CA LEU A 3 -1.50 10.32 25.74
C LEU A 3 -1.05 10.48 24.29
N LEU A 4 -0.42 11.62 23.97
CA LEU A 4 0.13 11.90 22.65
C LEU A 4 1.25 10.92 22.29
N LEU A 5 2.16 10.63 23.22
CA LEU A 5 3.26 9.68 23.00
C LEU A 5 2.75 8.24 22.78
N THR A 6 1.56 7.91 23.29
CA THR A 6 0.95 6.59 23.07
C THR A 6 0.15 6.52 21.76
N ILE A 7 -0.53 7.60 21.36
CA ILE A 7 -1.46 7.56 20.21
C ILE A 7 -0.74 7.78 18.88
N VAL A 8 0.30 8.60 18.83
CA VAL A 8 1.09 8.87 17.61
C VAL A 8 1.62 7.59 16.93
N PRO A 9 2.27 6.63 17.63
CA PRO A 9 2.73 5.41 16.98
C PRO A 9 1.58 4.53 16.47
N ILE A 10 0.42 4.55 17.14
CA ILE A 10 -0.79 3.85 16.69
C ILE A 10 -1.30 4.49 15.40
N ILE A 11 -1.43 5.82 15.35
CA ILE A 11 -1.85 6.58 14.17
C ILE A 11 -0.91 6.28 13.00
N ARG A 12 0.40 6.38 13.20
CA ARG A 12 1.39 6.11 12.14
C ARG A 12 1.24 4.69 11.58
N SER A 13 1.01 3.70 12.44
CA SER A 13 0.79 2.32 11.99
C SER A 13 -0.53 2.14 11.23
N VAL A 14 -1.57 2.89 11.57
CA VAL A 14 -2.85 2.84 10.85
C VAL A 14 -2.73 3.54 9.50
N PHE A 15 -2.18 4.76 9.47
CA PHE A 15 -1.98 5.56 8.27
C PHE A 15 -1.03 4.91 7.25
N SER A 16 -0.02 4.18 7.72
CA SER A 16 0.87 3.42 6.83
C SER A 16 0.18 2.32 6.01
N ARG A 17 -1.05 1.94 6.39
CA ARG A 17 -1.85 0.90 5.72
C ARG A 17 -3.10 1.47 5.05
N TRP A 18 -3.37 2.75 5.24
CA TRP A 18 -4.48 3.40 4.58
C TRP A 18 -4.10 3.70 3.14
N THR A 19 -4.66 2.93 2.21
CA THR A 19 -4.31 2.95 0.80
C THR A 19 -4.48 4.34 0.16
N ALA A 20 -5.56 5.05 0.47
CA ALA A 20 -5.80 6.40 -0.07
C ALA A 20 -4.65 7.36 0.28
N LEU A 21 -4.28 7.42 1.55
CA LEU A 21 -3.18 8.27 2.02
C LEU A 21 -1.82 7.80 1.49
N GLN A 22 -1.56 6.48 1.43
CA GLN A 22 -0.31 5.97 0.89
C GLN A 22 -0.15 6.30 -0.60
N LEU A 23 -1.20 6.16 -1.40
CA LEU A 23 -1.18 6.54 -2.81
C LEU A 23 -0.94 8.04 -2.97
N ALA A 24 -1.60 8.88 -2.17
CA ALA A 24 -1.40 10.32 -2.19
C ALA A 24 0.05 10.71 -1.87
N VAL A 25 0.67 10.03 -0.90
CA VAL A 25 2.08 10.24 -0.54
C VAL A 25 3.03 9.75 -1.63
N ILE A 26 2.85 8.52 -2.13
CA ILE A 26 3.70 7.92 -3.17
C ILE A 26 3.69 8.75 -4.45
N HIS A 27 2.52 9.26 -4.84
CA HIS A 27 2.37 10.07 -6.06
C HIS A 27 2.61 11.56 -5.84
N SER A 28 3.03 11.98 -4.63
CA SER A 28 3.28 13.37 -4.28
C SER A 28 2.09 14.29 -4.61
N MET A 29 0.86 13.81 -4.36
CA MET A 29 -0.38 14.53 -4.69
C MET A 29 -0.51 15.83 -3.88
N GLY A 30 0.17 15.93 -2.72
CA GLY A 30 0.29 17.15 -1.92
C GLY A 30 1.45 18.08 -2.30
N GLY A 31 2.15 17.82 -3.41
CA GLY A 31 3.27 18.62 -3.90
C GLY A 31 4.66 18.15 -3.39
N PRO A 32 5.71 18.97 -3.56
CA PRO A 32 7.09 18.57 -3.23
C PRO A 32 7.32 18.32 -1.73
N GLU A 33 6.47 18.86 -0.86
CA GLU A 33 6.54 18.70 0.59
C GLU A 33 5.60 17.62 1.12
N THR A 34 5.08 16.74 0.26
CA THR A 34 4.09 15.71 0.65
C THR A 34 4.54 14.86 1.84
N GLN A 35 5.82 14.50 1.92
CA GLN A 35 6.35 13.75 3.07
C GLN A 35 6.32 14.55 4.37
N ALA A 36 6.63 15.86 4.32
CA ALA A 36 6.58 16.73 5.48
C ALA A 36 5.12 16.94 5.94
N LYS A 37 4.19 17.10 4.99
CA LYS A 37 2.76 17.16 5.26
C LYS A 37 2.24 15.88 5.91
N TYR A 38 2.70 14.71 5.48
CA TYR A 38 2.34 13.43 6.09
C TYR A 38 2.77 13.34 7.56
N GLU A 39 4.00 13.71 7.89
CA GLU A 39 4.46 13.72 9.28
C GLU A 39 3.72 14.77 10.13
N ALA A 40 3.52 15.97 9.60
CA ALA A 40 2.74 17.02 10.26
C ALA A 40 1.30 16.59 10.52
N PHE A 41 0.69 15.85 9.58
CA PHE A 41 -0.67 15.32 9.73
C PHE A 41 -0.77 14.29 10.85
N ILE A 42 0.19 13.38 10.98
CA ILE A 42 0.22 12.41 12.09
C ILE A 42 0.24 13.12 13.44
N GLU A 43 1.09 14.13 13.59
CA GLU A 43 1.23 14.89 14.83
C GLU A 43 -0.05 15.70 15.12
N ALA A 44 -0.54 16.46 14.14
CA ALA A 44 -1.75 17.28 14.26
C ALA A 44 -2.98 16.44 14.59
N PHE A 45 -3.14 15.28 13.95
CA PHE A 45 -4.24 14.37 14.25
C PHE A 45 -4.11 13.75 15.65
N GLY A 46 -2.90 13.41 16.08
CA GLY A 46 -2.65 12.96 17.46
C GLY A 46 -2.99 14.00 18.52
N GLU A 47 -2.68 15.26 18.26
CA GLU A 47 -3.08 16.40 19.10
C GLU A 47 -4.59 16.61 19.10
N TYR A 48 -5.23 16.56 17.93
CA TYR A 48 -6.67 16.64 17.77
C TYR A 48 -7.38 15.58 18.63
N LEU A 49 -7.01 14.30 18.50
CA LEU A 49 -7.60 13.22 19.28
C LEU A 49 -7.34 13.42 20.79
N THR A 50 -6.11 13.77 21.18
CA THR A 50 -5.75 13.98 22.59
C THR A 50 -6.53 15.12 23.24
N ARG A 51 -6.70 16.24 22.51
CA ARG A 51 -7.45 17.41 22.97
C ARG A 51 -8.91 17.05 23.21
N ASN A 52 -9.51 16.34 22.27
CA ASN A 52 -10.90 15.94 22.37
C ASN A 52 -11.14 14.91 23.49
N ILE A 53 -10.20 13.96 23.72
CA ILE A 53 -10.27 13.02 24.86
C ILE A 53 -10.21 13.76 26.21
N ARG A 54 -9.34 14.78 26.32
CA ARG A 54 -9.16 15.53 27.58
C ARG A 54 -10.35 16.44 27.89
N SER A 55 -11.11 16.86 26.88
CA SER A 55 -12.33 17.63 27.03
C SER A 55 -13.44 16.74 27.62
N LEU A 56 -13.35 16.45 28.92
CA LEU A 56 -14.20 15.52 29.68
C LEU A 56 -15.67 15.98 29.82
N SER A 57 -16.10 16.97 29.05
CA SER A 57 -17.45 17.54 29.08
C SER A 57 -17.87 17.87 27.65
N SER A 58 -18.89 17.15 27.18
CA SER A 58 -19.85 17.65 26.18
C SER A 58 -19.31 17.98 24.79
N THR A 59 -18.80 16.97 24.09
CA THR A 59 -19.16 16.61 22.70
C THR A 59 -18.36 15.34 22.45
N SER A 60 -19.03 14.19 22.49
CA SER A 60 -18.42 12.91 22.14
C SER A 60 -17.74 13.07 20.79
N ILE A 61 -16.42 12.83 20.70
CA ILE A 61 -15.84 12.56 19.38
C ILE A 61 -16.70 11.46 18.79
N ASN A 62 -17.39 11.77 17.72
CA ASN A 62 -18.11 10.79 16.95
C ASN A 62 -17.27 10.44 15.73
N GLU A 63 -17.62 9.32 15.13
CA GLU A 63 -17.00 8.83 13.91
C GLU A 63 -17.07 9.90 12.81
N ASN A 64 -18.18 10.65 12.74
CA ASN A 64 -18.39 11.69 11.72
C ASN A 64 -17.36 12.83 11.82
N ASN A 65 -17.00 13.29 13.03
CA ASN A 65 -16.03 14.37 13.20
C ASN A 65 -14.62 13.93 12.82
N ILE A 66 -14.26 12.67 13.14
CA ILE A 66 -12.97 12.13 12.70
C ILE A 66 -13.00 11.97 11.18
N GLN A 67 -14.06 11.42 10.61
CA GLN A 67 -14.18 11.21 9.17
C GLN A 67 -14.05 12.55 8.43
N GLU A 68 -14.84 13.56 8.81
CA GLU A 68 -14.80 14.90 8.21
C GLU A 68 -13.41 15.52 8.29
N TYR A 69 -12.72 15.39 9.42
CA TYR A 69 -11.34 15.85 9.57
C TYR A 69 -10.36 15.10 8.65
N LEU A 70 -10.52 13.78 8.50
CA LEU A 70 -9.68 12.98 7.61
C LEU A 70 -9.93 13.36 6.14
N ASP A 71 -11.19 13.53 5.75
CA ASP A 71 -11.60 13.89 4.40
C ASP A 71 -11.11 15.31 4.04
N GLU A 72 -11.29 16.29 4.95
CA GLU A 72 -10.83 17.68 4.80
C GLU A 72 -9.31 17.75 4.58
N ILE A 73 -8.51 17.06 5.40
CA ILE A 73 -7.06 17.09 5.25
C ILE A 73 -6.62 16.42 3.94
N LEU A 74 -7.24 15.32 3.52
CA LEU A 74 -6.88 14.69 2.25
C LEU A 74 -7.24 15.54 1.04
N ASP A 75 -8.35 16.26 1.07
CA ASP A 75 -8.73 17.17 0.00
C ASP A 75 -7.80 18.39 -0.01
N GLU A 76 -7.62 19.06 1.12
CA GLU A 76 -6.87 20.32 1.21
C GLU A 76 -5.35 20.13 1.08
N GLU A 77 -4.76 19.14 1.76
CA GLU A 77 -3.30 18.99 1.84
C GLU A 77 -2.74 18.04 0.79
N PHE A 78 -3.54 17.06 0.38
CA PHE A 78 -3.13 15.99 -0.54
C PHE A 78 -3.91 15.98 -1.86
N ASN A 79 -4.82 16.93 -2.10
CA ASN A 79 -5.61 17.04 -3.33
C ASN A 79 -6.27 15.69 -3.72
N THR A 80 -6.80 14.99 -2.71
CA THR A 80 -7.34 13.63 -2.81
C THR A 80 -8.73 13.59 -2.18
N VAL A 81 -9.75 13.24 -2.98
CA VAL A 81 -11.11 13.01 -2.50
C VAL A 81 -11.34 11.51 -2.33
N ILE A 82 -11.89 11.10 -1.18
CA ILE A 82 -12.15 9.71 -0.83
C ILE A 82 -13.66 9.46 -0.84
N ASP A 83 -14.11 8.44 -1.59
CA ASP A 83 -15.52 8.03 -1.69
C ASP A 83 -15.69 6.49 -1.62
N ASP A 84 -14.68 5.80 -1.10
CA ASP A 84 -14.69 4.34 -0.93
C ASP A 84 -15.15 3.90 0.47
N GLY A 85 -15.46 4.85 1.36
CA GLY A 85 -15.86 4.61 2.74
C GLY A 85 -14.70 4.33 3.72
N SER A 86 -13.45 4.31 3.24
CA SER A 86 -12.29 3.96 4.07
C SER A 86 -12.03 4.98 5.19
N SER A 87 -12.32 6.28 4.99
CA SER A 87 -12.19 7.30 6.03
C SER A 87 -13.17 7.06 7.20
N TYR A 88 -14.38 6.60 6.91
CA TYR A 88 -15.37 6.24 7.93
C TYR A 88 -14.96 4.99 8.72
N GLU A 89 -14.43 3.97 8.04
CA GLU A 89 -13.90 2.77 8.71
C GLU A 89 -12.74 3.12 9.65
N LEU A 90 -11.84 4.01 9.22
CA LEU A 90 -10.77 4.51 10.08
C LEU A 90 -11.30 5.30 11.28
N ALA A 91 -12.32 6.12 11.08
CA ALA A 91 -12.94 6.85 12.18
C ALA A 91 -13.48 5.91 13.27
N GLN A 92 -14.21 4.87 12.88
CA GLN A 92 -14.67 3.82 13.79
C GLN A 92 -13.51 3.12 14.52
N LEU A 93 -12.44 2.81 13.77
CA LEU A 93 -11.25 2.18 14.31
C LEU A 93 -10.58 3.05 15.39
N PHE A 94 -10.44 4.34 15.14
CA PHE A 94 -9.84 5.28 16.09
C PHE A 94 -10.70 5.46 17.34
N ILE A 95 -12.02 5.56 17.22
CA ILE A 95 -12.93 5.59 18.38
C ILE A 95 -12.74 4.34 19.25
N ARG A 96 -12.68 3.16 18.63
CA ARG A 96 -12.43 1.90 19.34
C ARG A 96 -11.08 1.91 20.06
N TYR A 97 -10.01 2.36 19.40
CA TYR A 97 -8.68 2.46 20.02
C TYR A 97 -8.63 3.46 21.16
N ILE A 98 -9.29 4.61 21.03
CA ILE A 98 -9.41 5.59 22.11
C ILE A 98 -10.09 4.97 23.33
N ASN A 99 -11.20 4.24 23.13
CA ASN A 99 -11.89 3.54 24.22
C ASN A 99 -11.01 2.48 24.90
N LEU A 100 -10.19 1.73 24.15
CA LEU A 100 -9.24 0.77 24.71
C LEU A 100 -8.10 1.45 25.48
N ILE A 101 -7.58 2.58 24.99
CA ILE A 101 -6.58 3.40 25.68
C ILE A 101 -7.13 3.90 27.01
N LEU A 102 -8.38 4.39 27.03
CA LEU A 102 -9.06 4.84 28.25
C LEU A 102 -9.30 3.71 29.26
N GLN A 103 -9.49 2.47 28.78
CA GLN A 103 -9.59 1.27 29.62
C GLN A 103 -8.23 0.70 30.07
N GLY A 104 -7.11 1.29 29.62
CA GLY A 104 -5.76 0.80 29.92
C GLY A 104 -5.35 -0.47 29.17
N LYS A 105 -6.07 -0.85 28.11
CA LYS A 105 -5.84 -2.05 27.30
C LYS A 105 -4.92 -1.78 26.11
N LEU A 106 -3.74 -1.21 26.37
CA LEU A 106 -2.78 -0.87 25.31
C LEU A 106 -2.18 -2.11 24.61
N ASN A 107 -1.99 -3.19 25.36
CA ASN A 107 -1.41 -4.43 24.83
C ASN A 107 -2.29 -5.03 23.73
N ASP A 108 -3.61 -4.97 23.88
CA ASP A 108 -4.58 -5.49 22.91
C ASP A 108 -4.45 -4.75 21.56
N ILE A 109 -4.29 -3.42 21.61
CA ILE A 109 -4.07 -2.60 20.41
C ILE A 109 -2.74 -2.98 19.74
N GLN A 110 -1.67 -3.12 20.51
CA GLN A 110 -0.35 -3.48 19.98
C GLN A 110 -0.37 -4.86 19.32
N GLN A 111 -1.03 -5.84 19.94
CA GLN A 111 -1.17 -7.18 19.38
C GLN A 111 -1.95 -7.15 18.06
N GLU A 112 -3.06 -6.40 17.99
CA GLU A 112 -3.84 -6.28 16.76
C GLU A 112 -3.03 -5.61 15.63
N LEU A 113 -2.31 -4.52 15.93
CA LEU A 113 -1.45 -3.86 14.96
C LEU A 113 -0.34 -4.78 14.44
N GLN A 114 0.25 -5.60 15.31
CA GLN A 114 1.29 -6.58 14.94
C GLN A 114 0.73 -7.68 14.02
N LEU A 115 -0.45 -8.22 14.32
CA LEU A 115 -1.10 -9.23 13.48
C LEU A 115 -1.39 -8.69 12.08
N GLN A 116 -1.87 -7.45 11.99
CA GLN A 116 -2.12 -6.79 10.71
C GLN A 116 -0.82 -6.56 9.92
N ASN A 117 0.29 -6.21 10.57
CA ASN A 117 1.58 -6.03 9.91
C ASN A 117 2.14 -7.34 9.33
N SER A 118 1.95 -8.48 10.03
CA SER A 118 2.38 -9.80 9.54
C SER A 118 1.65 -10.21 8.25
N ILE A 119 0.39 -9.80 8.08
CA ILE A 119 -0.41 -10.12 6.89
C ILE A 119 0.09 -9.32 5.68
N VAL A 120 0.40 -8.04 5.86
CA VAL A 120 0.88 -7.17 4.77
C VAL A 120 2.26 -7.59 4.26
N SER A 121 3.18 -7.98 5.16
CA SER A 121 4.50 -8.51 4.76
C SER A 121 4.43 -9.81 3.95
N SER A 122 3.38 -10.61 4.16
CA SER A 122 3.18 -11.87 3.44
C SER A 122 2.66 -11.64 2.01
N ILE A 123 1.98 -10.52 1.75
CA ILE A 123 1.36 -10.20 0.45
C ILE A 123 2.36 -9.50 -0.49
N GLN A 124 3.36 -8.79 0.03
CA GLN A 124 4.36 -8.06 -0.77
C GLN A 124 5.36 -8.97 -1.53
N MET A 125 5.28 -10.30 -1.41
CA MET A 125 6.18 -11.23 -2.11
C MET A 125 5.90 -11.46 -3.60
N SER A 126 5.00 -10.69 -4.25
CA SER A 126 4.61 -10.94 -5.65
C SER A 126 4.77 -9.74 -6.60
N ILE A 127 5.77 -8.89 -6.38
CA ILE A 127 6.28 -7.98 -7.42
C ILE A 127 7.79 -8.19 -7.54
N ARG A 128 8.18 -9.29 -8.19
CA ARG A 128 9.54 -9.44 -8.73
C ARG A 128 9.55 -8.72 -10.08
N ASN A 129 9.90 -7.43 -10.04
CA ASN A 129 10.32 -6.73 -11.24
C ASN A 129 11.71 -7.29 -11.62
N GLU A 130 11.75 -8.26 -12.53
CA GLU A 130 12.99 -8.72 -13.17
C GLU A 130 13.52 -7.58 -14.04
N ASN A 131 14.37 -6.73 -13.46
CA ASN A 131 15.39 -5.96 -14.15
C ASN A 131 16.21 -5.16 -13.12
N ASN A 132 17.24 -5.79 -12.57
CA ASN A 132 18.59 -5.27 -12.68
C ASN A 132 19.58 -6.28 -12.08
N ASN A 133 20.48 -6.71 -12.95
CA ASN A 133 21.73 -7.37 -12.61
C ASN A 133 22.47 -6.54 -11.57
N ASN A 134 22.89 -7.19 -10.49
CA ASN A 134 24.20 -6.95 -9.90
C ASN A 134 24.64 -8.25 -9.23
N ASP A 135 25.81 -8.68 -9.69
CA ASP A 135 26.58 -9.86 -9.32
C ASP A 135 27.06 -9.84 -7.86
N ASP A 136 27.72 -10.95 -7.53
CA ASP A 136 28.44 -11.35 -6.31
C ASP A 136 27.59 -12.14 -5.32
N ASP A 137 27.96 -13.34 -4.90
CA ASP A 137 29.04 -14.29 -5.19
C ASP A 137 28.61 -15.57 -4.42
N ASP A 138 29.30 -16.68 -4.66
CA ASP A 138 29.32 -17.91 -3.86
C ASP A 138 28.45 -19.08 -4.36
N SER A 139 28.98 -19.83 -5.33
CA SER A 139 28.94 -21.29 -5.21
C SER A 139 30.04 -22.01 -6.00
N SER A 140 30.65 -22.94 -5.29
CA SER A 140 31.87 -23.68 -5.57
C SER A 140 31.81 -24.70 -6.72
N SER A 141 32.95 -24.81 -7.41
CA SER A 141 33.66 -26.05 -7.78
C SER A 141 32.93 -27.14 -8.59
N SER A 142 33.31 -27.33 -9.85
CA SER A 142 34.24 -28.41 -10.23
C SER A 142 34.41 -28.49 -11.75
N GLU A 143 35.65 -28.70 -12.13
CA GLU A 143 36.22 -28.96 -13.45
C GLU A 143 35.47 -30.05 -14.23
N ASN A 144 35.33 -29.85 -15.56
CA ASN A 144 35.78 -30.84 -16.54
C ASN A 144 35.76 -30.26 -17.96
N GLU A 145 36.90 -30.41 -18.61
CA GLU A 145 37.22 -30.10 -20.00
C GLU A 145 36.57 -31.14 -20.93
N ASN A 146 35.98 -30.71 -22.05
CA ASN A 146 36.16 -31.40 -23.33
C ASN A 146 35.52 -30.63 -24.51
N ASP A 147 36.42 -30.29 -25.42
CA ASP A 147 36.37 -30.33 -26.88
C ASP A 147 35.19 -29.83 -27.73
N MET A 148 35.64 -29.06 -28.72
CA MET A 148 35.02 -28.57 -29.95
C MET A 148 34.13 -29.59 -30.67
N ILE A 149 33.00 -29.11 -31.23
CA ILE A 149 32.59 -29.34 -32.63
C ILE A 149 31.73 -28.14 -33.08
N GLU A 150 32.17 -27.51 -34.17
CA GLU A 150 31.42 -26.60 -35.05
C GLU A 150 30.33 -27.39 -35.77
N GLU A 151 29.07 -26.97 -35.68
CA GLU A 151 28.07 -27.32 -36.69
C GLU A 151 27.01 -26.21 -36.84
N GLU A 152 26.77 -25.88 -38.10
CA GLU A 152 26.09 -24.72 -38.65
C GLU A 152 24.63 -25.11 -39.00
N ILE A 153 23.71 -24.12 -39.03
CA ILE A 153 22.36 -24.15 -39.68
C ILE A 153 21.26 -24.85 -38.82
N GLU A 154 20.06 -24.32 -38.52
CA GLU A 154 19.10 -23.51 -39.27
C GLU A 154 18.14 -22.79 -38.29
N ILE A 155 17.91 -21.48 -38.42
CA ILE A 155 16.95 -20.72 -37.61
C ILE A 155 15.57 -20.85 -38.25
N GLU A 156 14.72 -21.76 -37.74
CA GLU A 156 13.28 -21.72 -38.02
C GLU A 156 12.65 -20.53 -37.29
N LYS A 157 12.27 -19.51 -38.06
CA LYS A 157 11.56 -18.33 -37.58
C LYS A 157 10.16 -18.73 -37.07
N PRO A 158 9.76 -18.42 -35.83
CA PRO A 158 8.37 -18.54 -35.43
C PRO A 158 7.54 -17.54 -36.25
N LYS A 159 6.54 -18.04 -36.98
CA LYS A 159 5.53 -17.26 -37.71
C LYS A 159 4.96 -16.18 -36.79
N THR A 160 5.34 -14.93 -37.03
CA THR A 160 4.65 -13.76 -36.54
C THR A 160 3.26 -13.74 -37.15
N GLN A 161 2.24 -14.08 -36.35
CA GLN A 161 0.87 -13.67 -36.66
C GLN A 161 0.85 -12.15 -36.52
N SER A 162 0.76 -11.45 -37.65
CA SER A 162 0.52 -10.00 -37.68
C SER A 162 -0.80 -9.72 -36.97
N MET A 163 -0.73 -8.94 -35.89
CA MET A 163 -1.91 -8.29 -35.33
C MET A 163 -2.15 -7.07 -36.21
N ASP A 164 -3.16 -7.15 -37.09
CA ASP A 164 -3.62 -5.98 -37.82
C ASP A 164 -4.22 -5.00 -36.79
N ILE A 165 -3.65 -3.79 -36.74
CA ILE A 165 -4.12 -2.68 -35.93
C ILE A 165 -4.96 -1.81 -36.86
N ASP A 166 -6.25 -1.69 -36.56
CA ASP A 166 -7.14 -0.84 -37.36
C ASP A 166 -6.81 0.65 -37.14
N GLU A 167 -7.28 1.52 -38.04
CA GLU A 167 -7.05 2.98 -37.97
C GLU A 167 -7.57 3.64 -36.67
N ASP A 168 -8.43 2.95 -35.91
CA ASP A 168 -8.93 3.36 -34.59
C ASP A 168 -8.11 2.81 -33.40
N GLY A 169 -7.00 2.11 -33.65
CA GLY A 169 -6.08 1.63 -32.60
C GLY A 169 -6.58 0.42 -31.79
N TRP A 170 -7.62 -0.27 -32.25
CA TRP A 170 -8.15 -1.48 -31.62
C TRP A 170 -7.56 -2.74 -32.27
N THR A 171 -7.17 -3.72 -31.47
CA THR A 171 -6.65 -5.03 -31.94
C THR A 171 -7.75 -6.08 -31.93
N THR A 172 -8.02 -6.69 -33.09
CA THR A 172 -9.07 -7.72 -33.23
C THR A 172 -8.65 -9.07 -32.65
N VAL A 173 -9.35 -9.53 -31.58
CA VAL A 173 -9.09 -10.82 -30.92
C VAL A 173 -9.78 -11.98 -31.64
N HIS A 174 -9.01 -12.88 -32.24
CA HIS A 174 -9.52 -14.09 -32.89
C HIS A 174 -9.67 -15.24 -31.87
N ARG A 175 -10.88 -15.80 -31.74
CA ARG A 175 -11.12 -16.96 -30.86
C ARG A 175 -10.56 -18.25 -31.47
N ARG A 176 -9.72 -18.96 -30.71
CA ARG A 176 -9.17 -20.27 -31.09
C ARG A 176 -10.25 -21.35 -30.95
N ASN A 177 -10.75 -21.88 -32.07
CA ASN A 177 -11.65 -23.03 -32.07
C ASN A 177 -10.89 -24.30 -31.62
N GLY A 178 -11.30 -24.86 -30.47
CA GLY A 178 -10.84 -26.16 -29.99
C GLY A 178 -11.45 -27.29 -30.81
N GLY A 179 -10.62 -27.96 -31.61
CA GLY A 179 -11.00 -29.19 -32.32
C GLY A 179 -11.17 -30.35 -31.35
N LYS A 180 -12.40 -30.84 -31.19
CA LYS A 180 -12.69 -32.19 -30.69
C LYS A 180 -12.36 -33.18 -31.80
N ASN A 181 -11.51 -34.16 -31.54
CA ASN A 181 -11.42 -35.36 -32.36
C ASN A 181 -11.61 -36.62 -31.50
N LYS A 182 -12.22 -37.59 -32.19
CA LYS A 182 -12.95 -38.78 -31.78
C LYS A 182 -12.04 -40.00 -31.71
#